data_AF-A0A669C0N8-F1
#
_entry.id   AF-A0A669C0N8-F1
#
_cell.length_a   1.000
_cell.length_b   1.000
_cell.length_c   1.000
_cell.angle_alpha   90.00
_cell.angle_beta   90.00
_cell.angle_gamma   90.00
#
_symmetry.space_group_name_H-M   'P 1'
#
loop_
_entity.id
_entity.type
_entity.pdbx_description
1 polymer ?
#
loop_
_entity_poly.entity_id
_entity_poly.type
_entity_poly.pdbx_seq_one_letter_code
_entity_poly.pdbx_strand_id
1 'polypeptide(L)'
;LTHARLQPIRSRRHQNSEALGCGPGPRYGTRPRPRKLTAMRLKQFFPNLSENNLGASGRAEGKIARNSERFNELVSNYNPDIVFKDEENTGADRFMTKRCKECLNRLAIAVMNQWPGIRLRVTEAWDEDGNHPPGSLHYEGRAVDITTSDRRPEKYGLLAQLAVEAGFDWVHYESKHRVHCSVKADHSLAVEKGGCFPGWARVTVAGGMQKSLSSLTPGDRVMALSGTGQVVYSQVLLFLHRDQQSWSAFLSLETEHGHRLALTPNHLVFLDPHCRQENSKYQPQFASRVRQGDCVLIHTAEQQVHASQIISVSLTESVGVYAPLTDAGTLFVDGVLASSYALVEDHRLAHWAFGPLRLLFSFKQLLWGETAEDHRSLLFEAHFRVLFWFFIIRFFLKIVSALHHFASPLSANCCTLLMPLSILLHPACASHPKI
;
A
#
# COMPACT_ATOMS: atom_id res chain seq x y z
N LEU A 1 -45.96 -61.80 -53.25
CA LEU A 1 -45.90 -63.09 -52.53
C LEU A 1 -44.79 -62.92 -51.50
N THR A 2 -44.96 -62.95 -50.18
CA THR A 2 -46.04 -63.45 -49.34
C THR A 2 -45.75 -63.00 -47.90
N HIS A 3 -46.83 -62.63 -47.21
CA HIS A 3 -47.07 -62.81 -45.78
C HIS A 3 -46.28 -62.02 -44.73
N ALA A 4 -46.92 -60.92 -44.35
CA ALA A 4 -47.11 -60.51 -42.97
C ALA A 4 -47.61 -61.66 -42.07
N ARG A 5 -47.13 -61.70 -40.83
CA ARG A 5 -47.75 -62.44 -39.72
C ARG A 5 -47.98 -61.47 -38.54
N LEU A 6 -49.26 -61.36 -38.19
CA LEU A 6 -49.83 -60.71 -37.01
C LEU A 6 -49.42 -61.51 -35.74
N GLN A 7 -49.32 -60.98 -34.51
CA GLN A 7 -50.32 -60.40 -33.58
C GLN A 7 -49.59 -60.13 -32.22
N PRO A 8 -50.24 -59.76 -31.09
CA PRO A 8 -51.15 -58.65 -30.81
C PRO A 8 -50.73 -57.84 -29.54
N ILE A 9 -51.54 -56.80 -29.29
CA ILE A 9 -51.53 -55.79 -28.23
C ILE A 9 -51.49 -56.37 -26.79
N ARG A 10 -50.68 -55.76 -25.90
CA ARG A 10 -50.99 -55.66 -24.47
C ARG A 10 -50.63 -54.29 -23.90
N SER A 11 -51.60 -53.75 -23.18
CA SER A 11 -51.68 -52.39 -22.64
C SER A 11 -50.69 -52.11 -21.51
N ARG A 12 -50.29 -50.84 -21.44
CA ARG A 12 -49.64 -50.13 -20.32
C ARG A 12 -49.95 -50.69 -18.93
N ARG A 13 -48.90 -50.90 -18.13
CA ARG A 13 -48.91 -50.53 -16.71
C ARG A 13 -47.62 -49.77 -16.40
N HIS A 14 -47.82 -48.58 -15.82
CA HIS A 14 -46.79 -47.74 -15.24
C HIS A 14 -45.96 -48.53 -14.23
N GLN A 15 -44.63 -48.52 -14.41
CA GLN A 15 -43.69 -48.66 -13.30
C GLN A 15 -42.82 -47.41 -13.30
N ASN A 16 -42.83 -46.75 -12.14
CA ASN A 16 -42.14 -45.50 -11.85
C ASN A 16 -40.65 -45.65 -12.14
N SER A 17 -40.13 -44.89 -13.11
CA SER A 17 -38.70 -44.61 -13.21
C SER A 17 -38.38 -43.49 -12.23
N GLU A 18 -37.72 -43.82 -11.13
CA GLU A 18 -37.04 -42.81 -10.32
C GLU A 18 -35.99 -42.13 -11.20
N ALA A 19 -36.20 -40.85 -11.49
CA ALA A 19 -35.25 -40.04 -12.24
C ALA A 19 -34.04 -39.75 -11.33
N LEU A 20 -32.93 -40.46 -11.57
CA LEU A 20 -31.61 -40.08 -11.08
C LEU A 20 -31.23 -38.73 -11.71
N GLY A 21 -31.51 -37.64 -11.00
CA GLY A 21 -31.04 -36.31 -11.39
C GLY A 21 -29.52 -36.25 -11.31
N CYS A 22 -28.85 -36.00 -12.44
CA CYS A 22 -27.43 -35.68 -12.45
C CYS A 22 -27.20 -34.41 -11.61
N GLY A 23 -26.33 -34.49 -10.60
CA GLY A 23 -25.91 -33.33 -9.80
C GLY A 23 -25.32 -32.22 -10.68
N PRO A 24 -25.20 -30.98 -10.17
CA PRO A 24 -24.73 -29.85 -10.95
C PRO A 24 -23.38 -30.19 -11.61
N GLY A 25 -23.35 -30.13 -12.94
CA GLY A 25 -22.20 -30.54 -13.75
C GLY A 25 -20.91 -29.77 -13.40
N PRO A 26 -19.76 -30.22 -13.92
CA PRO A 26 -18.46 -29.64 -13.59
C PRO A 26 -18.46 -28.12 -13.77
N ARG A 27 -18.18 -27.38 -12.69
CA ARG A 27 -18.02 -25.92 -12.77
C ARG A 27 -16.78 -25.63 -13.61
N TYR A 28 -16.97 -25.03 -14.78
CA TYR A 28 -15.87 -24.44 -15.55
C TYR A 28 -15.41 -23.17 -14.85
N GLY A 29 -14.32 -23.28 -14.09
CA GLY A 29 -13.61 -22.17 -13.50
C GLY A 29 -12.12 -22.32 -13.76
N THR A 30 -11.51 -21.35 -14.44
CA THR A 30 -10.06 -21.32 -14.62
C THR A 30 -9.44 -21.02 -13.26
N ARG A 31 -8.83 -22.02 -12.61
CA ARG A 31 -8.08 -21.79 -11.36
C ARG A 31 -6.99 -20.76 -11.67
N PRO A 32 -6.91 -19.63 -10.93
CA PRO A 32 -5.82 -18.68 -11.09
C PRO A 32 -4.50 -19.44 -10.96
N ARG A 33 -3.69 -19.42 -12.03
CA ARG A 33 -2.37 -20.04 -11.97
C ARG A 33 -1.51 -19.17 -11.08
N PRO A 34 -0.94 -19.69 -9.97
CA PRO A 34 0.01 -18.93 -9.18
C PRO A 34 1.14 -18.46 -10.09
N ARG A 35 1.55 -17.19 -9.96
CA ARG A 35 2.72 -16.68 -10.70
C ARG A 35 3.91 -17.56 -10.34
N LYS A 36 4.59 -18.10 -11.36
CA LYS A 36 5.76 -18.94 -11.17
C LYS A 36 6.92 -18.06 -10.70
N LEU A 37 7.33 -18.22 -9.45
CA LEU A 37 8.54 -17.57 -8.93
C LEU A 37 9.75 -18.05 -9.73
N THR A 38 10.50 -17.10 -10.30
CA THR A 38 11.72 -17.38 -11.04
C THR A 38 12.91 -17.01 -10.18
N ALA A 39 13.78 -17.97 -9.88
CA ALA A 39 14.97 -17.71 -9.09
C ALA A 39 15.87 -16.66 -9.78
N MET A 40 16.35 -15.69 -8.99
CA MET A 40 17.32 -14.70 -9.46
C MET A 40 18.66 -15.38 -9.78
N ARG A 41 19.34 -14.89 -10.81
CA ARG A 41 20.68 -15.36 -11.18
C ARG A 41 21.72 -14.75 -10.23
N LEU A 42 22.84 -15.44 -10.06
CA LEU A 42 23.98 -14.89 -9.32
C LEU A 42 24.43 -13.56 -9.96
N LYS A 43 24.74 -12.55 -9.14
CA LYS A 43 25.04 -11.15 -9.53
C LYS A 43 23.87 -10.37 -10.14
N GLN A 44 22.67 -10.93 -10.17
CA GLN A 44 21.47 -10.19 -10.56
C GLN A 44 20.97 -9.33 -9.41
N PHE A 45 20.53 -8.12 -9.71
CA PHE A 45 19.82 -7.24 -8.80
C PHE A 45 18.45 -6.83 -9.38
N PHE A 46 17.50 -6.56 -8.49
CA PHE A 46 16.16 -6.10 -8.83
C PHE A 46 15.74 -4.96 -7.88
N PRO A 47 15.16 -3.86 -8.39
CA PRO A 47 15.05 -3.50 -9.81
C PRO A 47 16.43 -3.34 -10.46
N ASN A 48 16.51 -3.38 -11.79
CA ASN A 48 17.77 -3.24 -12.54
C ASN A 48 18.28 -1.78 -12.55
N LEU A 49 18.51 -1.26 -11.35
CA LEU A 49 18.99 0.08 -11.01
C LEU A 49 20.06 -0.07 -9.93
N SER A 50 20.89 0.95 -9.75
CA SER A 50 21.80 0.99 -8.60
C SER A 50 21.00 1.04 -7.29
N GLU A 51 21.54 0.44 -6.23
CA GLU A 51 20.89 0.38 -4.91
C GLU A 51 20.45 1.76 -4.42
N ASN A 52 21.37 2.74 -4.49
CA ASN A 52 21.14 4.10 -4.02
C ASN A 52 20.27 4.96 -4.98
N ASN A 53 19.75 4.36 -6.06
CA ASN A 53 18.80 5.03 -6.95
C ASN A 53 17.44 5.20 -6.25
N LEU A 54 16.74 6.31 -6.50
CA LEU A 54 15.39 6.54 -5.96
C LEU A 54 14.35 5.53 -6.45
N GLY A 55 14.56 4.90 -7.62
CA GLY A 55 13.74 3.77 -8.08
C GLY A 55 14.01 2.46 -7.34
N ALA A 56 15.05 2.40 -6.50
CA ALA A 56 15.48 1.27 -5.69
C ALA A 56 15.42 1.67 -4.19
N SER A 57 16.48 1.44 -3.40
CA SER A 57 16.51 1.78 -1.98
C SER A 57 16.76 3.27 -1.71
N GLY A 58 17.21 4.05 -2.69
CA GLY A 58 17.45 5.49 -2.52
C GLY A 58 18.73 5.81 -1.76
N ARG A 59 19.13 7.10 -1.77
CA ARG A 59 20.43 7.56 -1.26
C ARG A 59 20.65 7.20 0.21
N ALA A 60 21.91 7.00 0.58
CA ALA A 60 22.37 6.96 1.96
C ALA A 60 22.19 8.35 2.60
N GLU A 61 21.61 8.38 3.80
CA GLU A 61 21.40 9.59 4.62
C GLU A 61 22.58 9.86 5.59
N GLY A 62 23.45 8.85 5.79
CA GLY A 62 24.64 8.94 6.63
C GLY A 62 24.65 7.89 7.74
N LYS A 63 25.85 7.45 8.14
CA LYS A 63 26.05 6.40 9.16
C LYS A 63 25.38 6.76 10.49
N ILE A 64 24.63 5.81 11.03
CA ILE A 64 24.02 5.88 12.35
C ILE A 64 24.99 5.23 13.35
N ALA A 65 25.53 6.02 14.27
CA ALA A 65 26.35 5.52 15.37
C ALA A 65 25.46 5.15 16.56
N ARG A 66 25.88 4.18 17.38
CA ARG A 66 25.11 3.69 18.53
C ARG A 66 24.70 4.80 19.52
N ASN A 67 25.52 5.83 19.65
CA ASN A 67 25.31 6.98 20.54
C ASN A 67 24.63 8.18 19.85
N SER A 68 24.23 8.05 18.58
CA SER A 68 23.58 9.14 17.83
C SER A 68 22.08 9.19 18.10
N GLU A 69 21.47 10.37 17.96
CA GLU A 69 20.01 10.53 18.11
C GLU A 69 19.23 9.68 17.10
N ARG A 70 19.75 9.53 15.88
CA ARG A 70 19.18 8.70 14.80
C ARG A 70 19.16 7.20 15.15
N PHE A 71 19.96 6.74 16.12
CA PHE A 71 19.88 5.36 16.59
C PHE A 71 18.51 5.03 17.21
N ASN A 72 17.84 6.03 17.79
CA ASN A 72 16.50 5.87 18.37
C ASN A 72 15.41 5.60 17.31
N GLU A 73 15.71 5.84 16.03
CA GLU A 73 14.82 5.53 14.90
C GLU A 73 14.85 4.04 14.57
N LEU A 74 15.95 3.35 14.89
CA LEU A 74 16.10 1.92 14.66
C LEU A 74 15.28 1.12 15.68
N VAL A 75 14.72 0.01 15.21
CA VAL A 75 13.96 -0.93 16.03
C VAL A 75 14.65 -2.27 16.05
N SER A 76 14.65 -2.91 17.21
CA SER A 76 15.14 -4.28 17.33
C SER A 76 14.12 -5.29 16.79
N ASN A 77 14.59 -6.30 16.07
CA ASN A 77 13.80 -7.42 15.60
C ASN A 77 14.09 -8.71 16.40
N TYR A 78 13.08 -9.16 17.14
CA TYR A 78 13.11 -10.39 17.96
C TYR A 78 12.16 -11.47 17.42
N ASN A 79 11.85 -11.44 16.12
CA ASN A 79 11.02 -12.46 15.50
C ASN A 79 11.65 -13.87 15.68
N PRO A 80 10.96 -14.83 16.34
CA PRO A 80 11.49 -16.17 16.59
C PRO A 80 11.70 -17.00 15.32
N ASP A 81 11.09 -16.60 14.21
CA ASP A 81 11.19 -17.26 12.91
C ASP A 81 12.42 -16.83 12.11
N ILE A 82 13.23 -15.91 12.66
CA ILE A 82 14.47 -15.41 12.06
C ILE A 82 15.65 -15.82 12.94
N VAL A 83 16.65 -16.44 12.31
CA VAL A 83 17.94 -16.73 12.95
C VAL A 83 18.88 -15.57 12.69
N PHE A 84 19.34 -14.89 13.74
CA PHE A 84 20.39 -13.87 13.64
C PHE A 84 21.75 -14.50 13.91
N LYS A 85 22.78 -14.12 13.14
CA LYS A 85 24.14 -14.62 13.30
C LYS A 85 24.78 -14.01 14.54
N ASP A 86 24.70 -12.67 14.65
CA ASP A 86 25.18 -11.89 15.80
C ASP A 86 26.60 -12.31 16.22
N GLU A 87 27.54 -12.30 15.27
CA GLU A 87 28.90 -12.76 15.53
C GLU A 87 29.71 -11.77 16.39
N GLU A 88 29.26 -10.52 16.40
CA GLU A 88 29.76 -9.40 17.20
C GLU A 88 29.36 -9.54 18.68
N ASN A 89 28.32 -10.34 18.99
CA ASN A 89 27.69 -10.45 20.32
C ASN A 89 27.20 -9.10 20.88
N THR A 90 26.87 -8.14 20.01
CA THR A 90 26.33 -6.82 20.40
C THR A 90 24.84 -6.69 20.11
N GLY A 91 24.25 -7.67 19.43
CA GLY A 91 22.88 -7.61 18.92
C GLY A 91 22.71 -6.63 17.76
N ALA A 92 23.80 -6.11 17.17
CA ALA A 92 23.77 -5.13 16.07
C ALA A 92 22.90 -5.62 14.89
N ASP A 93 23.04 -6.91 14.55
CA ASP A 93 22.26 -7.65 13.57
C ASP A 93 20.73 -7.57 13.73
N ARG A 94 20.25 -7.20 14.92
CA ARG A 94 18.82 -7.08 15.22
C ARG A 94 18.28 -5.69 14.99
N PHE A 95 19.14 -4.67 14.90
CA PHE A 95 18.73 -3.29 14.69
C PHE A 95 18.52 -3.03 13.21
N MET A 96 17.35 -2.47 12.89
CA MET A 96 16.97 -2.13 11.52
C MET A 96 15.86 -1.08 11.53
N THR A 97 15.61 -0.43 10.40
CA THR A 97 14.47 0.49 10.27
C THR A 97 13.14 -0.26 10.36
N LYS A 98 12.03 0.45 10.63
CA LYS A 98 10.69 -0.15 10.72
C LYS A 98 10.31 -0.83 9.41
N ARG A 99 10.59 -0.18 8.28
CA ARG A 99 10.34 -0.75 6.95
C ARG A 99 11.14 -2.03 6.73
N CYS A 100 12.43 -2.03 7.08
CA CYS A 100 13.28 -3.21 6.95
C CYS A 100 12.72 -4.38 7.78
N LYS A 101 12.30 -4.11 9.03
CA LYS A 101 11.65 -5.08 9.91
C LYS A 101 10.38 -5.69 9.30
N GLU A 102 9.52 -4.87 8.69
CA GLU A 102 8.31 -5.37 8.02
C GLU A 102 8.62 -6.30 6.84
N CYS A 103 9.51 -5.87 5.94
CA CYS A 103 9.90 -6.67 4.77
C CYS A 103 10.57 -7.98 5.20
N LEU A 104 11.45 -7.92 6.20
CA LEU A 104 12.14 -9.08 6.74
C LEU A 104 11.17 -10.08 7.40
N ASN A 105 10.17 -9.60 8.15
CA ASN A 105 9.16 -10.45 8.77
C ASN A 105 8.24 -11.12 7.73
N ARG A 106 7.84 -10.39 6.67
CA ARG A 106 7.10 -10.98 5.54
C ARG A 106 7.94 -12.04 4.83
N LEU A 107 9.23 -11.78 4.63
CA LEU A 107 10.15 -12.73 4.03
C LEU A 107 10.31 -13.99 4.90
N ALA A 108 10.40 -13.86 6.22
CA ALA A 108 10.49 -15.01 7.13
C ALA A 108 9.31 -15.98 6.95
N ILE A 109 8.09 -15.44 6.87
CA ILE A 109 6.87 -16.23 6.60
C ILE A 109 6.97 -16.91 5.22
N ALA A 110 7.40 -16.18 4.19
CA ALA A 110 7.54 -16.72 2.84
C ALA A 110 8.58 -17.85 2.76
N VAL A 111 9.70 -17.74 3.48
CA VAL A 111 10.74 -18.76 3.56
C VAL A 111 10.23 -20.04 4.21
N MET A 112 9.51 -19.94 5.33
CA MET A 112 8.93 -21.11 6.01
C MET A 112 7.87 -21.81 5.16
N ASN A 113 7.06 -21.04 4.42
CA ASN A 113 6.06 -21.58 3.50
C ASN A 113 6.72 -22.25 2.28
N GLN A 114 7.82 -21.69 1.78
CA GLN A 114 8.55 -22.22 0.64
C GLN A 114 9.33 -23.50 0.99
N TRP A 115 9.88 -23.56 2.20
CA TRP A 115 10.70 -24.67 2.68
C TRP A 115 10.33 -25.04 4.12
N PRO A 116 9.44 -26.04 4.31
CA PRO A 116 9.06 -26.50 5.64
C PRO A 116 10.26 -26.87 6.51
N GLY A 117 10.28 -26.35 7.75
CA GLY A 117 11.37 -26.57 8.71
C GLY A 117 12.61 -25.69 8.52
N ILE A 118 12.64 -24.83 7.50
CA ILE A 118 13.74 -23.90 7.26
C ILE A 118 13.28 -22.48 7.58
N ARG A 119 14.09 -21.79 8.39
CA ARG A 119 13.93 -20.39 8.76
C ARG A 119 14.82 -19.48 7.92
N LEU A 120 14.41 -18.21 7.84
CA LEU A 120 15.25 -17.12 7.34
C LEU A 120 16.43 -16.91 8.30
N ARG A 121 17.61 -16.60 7.76
CA ARG A 121 18.79 -16.31 8.55
C ARG A 121 19.44 -15.00 8.09
N VAL A 122 19.57 -14.04 9.01
CA VAL A 122 20.31 -12.80 8.82
C VAL A 122 21.76 -13.03 9.23
N THR A 123 22.69 -12.60 8.39
CA THR A 123 24.14 -12.65 8.66
C THR A 123 24.74 -11.31 9.03
N GLU A 124 24.13 -10.24 8.55
CA GLU A 124 24.58 -8.86 8.72
C GLU A 124 23.34 -7.97 8.59
N ALA A 125 23.21 -6.94 9.44
CA ALA A 125 22.16 -5.92 9.31
C ALA A 125 22.70 -4.51 9.54
N TRP A 126 22.51 -3.94 10.74
CA TRP A 126 23.11 -2.65 11.08
C TRP A 126 24.57 -2.86 11.50
N ASP A 127 25.48 -2.28 10.73
CA ASP A 127 26.94 -2.40 10.94
C ASP A 127 27.48 -1.18 11.68
N GLU A 128 28.10 -1.39 12.84
CA GLU A 128 28.79 -0.35 13.61
C GLU A 128 30.31 -0.31 13.36
N ASP A 129 30.90 -1.40 12.89
CA ASP A 129 32.34 -1.67 12.82
C ASP A 129 33.00 -1.13 11.55
N GLY A 130 32.23 -0.87 10.49
CA GLY A 130 32.78 -0.29 9.26
C GLY A 130 33.22 -1.33 8.24
N ASN A 131 32.59 -2.49 8.21
CA ASN A 131 32.94 -3.63 7.36
C ASN A 131 32.46 -3.46 5.90
N HIS A 132 31.66 -2.43 5.61
CA HIS A 132 31.10 -2.16 4.29
C HIS A 132 31.72 -0.95 3.57
N PRO A 133 31.58 -0.86 2.22
CA PRO A 133 32.02 0.31 1.47
C PRO A 133 31.35 1.61 1.94
N PRO A 134 32.00 2.78 1.71
CA PRO A 134 31.39 4.08 2.00
C PRO A 134 30.02 4.24 1.32
N GLY A 135 29.02 4.72 2.06
CA GLY A 135 27.65 4.88 1.56
C GLY A 135 26.81 3.60 1.54
N SER A 136 27.26 2.53 2.21
CA SER A 136 26.46 1.33 2.45
C SER A 136 25.24 1.61 3.31
N LEU A 137 24.10 1.02 2.94
CA LEU A 137 22.85 1.12 3.69
C LEU A 137 22.82 0.26 4.98
N HIS A 138 23.80 -0.62 5.17
CA HIS A 138 24.01 -1.32 6.44
C HIS A 138 24.30 -0.34 7.58
N TYR A 139 25.02 0.75 7.30
CA TYR A 139 25.32 1.79 8.30
C TYR A 139 24.09 2.55 8.81
N GLU A 140 22.94 2.37 8.18
CA GLU A 140 21.67 3.03 8.50
C GLU A 140 20.60 2.03 8.97
N GLY A 141 20.95 0.75 9.15
CA GLY A 141 19.98 -0.30 9.48
C GLY A 141 18.92 -0.51 8.38
N ARG A 142 19.24 -0.11 7.14
CA ARG A 142 18.34 -0.18 5.98
C ARG A 142 18.67 -1.35 5.05
N ALA A 143 19.73 -2.10 5.34
CA ALA A 143 20.12 -3.27 4.58
C ALA A 143 20.31 -4.48 5.48
N VAL A 144 20.20 -5.66 4.88
CA VAL A 144 20.40 -6.97 5.49
C VAL A 144 21.04 -7.91 4.48
N ASP A 145 22.01 -8.68 4.95
CA ASP A 145 22.50 -9.84 4.23
C ASP A 145 21.83 -11.09 4.79
N ILE A 146 21.26 -11.89 3.89
CA ILE A 146 20.41 -13.02 4.25
C ILE A 146 20.83 -14.32 3.60
N THR A 147 20.50 -15.40 4.28
CA THR A 147 20.70 -16.80 3.91
C THR A 147 19.51 -17.63 4.38
N THR A 148 19.44 -18.90 3.97
CA THR A 148 18.59 -19.87 4.65
C THR A 148 19.31 -20.44 5.87
N SER A 149 18.56 -20.83 6.90
CA SER A 149 19.13 -21.41 8.14
C SER A 149 19.96 -22.67 7.93
N ASP A 150 19.66 -23.46 6.89
CA ASP A 150 20.43 -24.64 6.48
C ASP A 150 21.65 -24.32 5.59
N ARG A 151 21.86 -23.03 5.26
CA ARG A 151 23.04 -22.49 4.55
C ARG A 151 23.32 -23.15 3.20
N ARG A 152 22.26 -23.38 2.41
CA ARG A 152 22.32 -24.07 1.11
C ARG A 152 22.28 -23.09 -0.07
N PRO A 153 23.40 -22.84 -0.78
CA PRO A 153 23.47 -21.83 -1.85
C PRO A 153 22.49 -22.05 -3.00
N GLU A 154 22.10 -23.29 -3.28
CA GLU A 154 21.12 -23.63 -4.31
C GLU A 154 19.73 -23.01 -4.05
N LYS A 155 19.44 -22.60 -2.81
CA LYS A 155 18.19 -21.93 -2.43
C LYS A 155 18.25 -20.41 -2.60
N TYR A 156 19.44 -19.82 -2.70
CA TYR A 156 19.61 -18.37 -2.57
C TYR A 156 19.05 -17.58 -3.75
N GLY A 157 19.06 -18.15 -4.96
CA GLY A 157 18.38 -17.52 -6.10
C GLY A 157 16.87 -17.41 -5.89
N LEU A 158 16.24 -18.43 -5.31
CA LEU A 158 14.81 -18.38 -4.96
C LEU A 158 14.55 -17.51 -3.73
N LEU A 159 15.44 -17.53 -2.73
CA LEU A 159 15.39 -16.65 -1.56
C LEU A 159 15.41 -15.18 -1.99
N ALA A 160 16.27 -14.81 -2.94
CA ALA A 160 16.32 -13.47 -3.48
C ALA A 160 15.01 -13.08 -4.18
N GLN A 161 14.42 -13.97 -4.97
CA GLN A 161 13.10 -13.69 -5.56
C GLN A 161 12.01 -13.54 -4.49
N LEU A 162 12.03 -14.35 -3.43
CA LEU A 162 11.09 -14.18 -2.31
C LEU A 162 11.29 -12.84 -1.61
N ALA A 163 12.52 -12.34 -1.50
CA ALA A 163 12.78 -11.02 -0.93
C ALA A 163 12.17 -9.90 -1.79
N VAL A 164 12.23 -10.03 -3.12
CA VAL A 164 11.54 -9.09 -4.04
C VAL A 164 10.03 -9.10 -3.77
N GLU A 165 9.40 -10.28 -3.68
CA GLU A 165 7.97 -10.39 -3.40
C GLU A 165 7.59 -9.96 -1.97
N ALA A 166 8.52 -10.07 -1.01
CA ALA A 166 8.34 -9.58 0.35
C ALA A 166 8.35 -8.04 0.45
N GLY A 167 8.71 -7.35 -0.63
CA GLY A 167 8.66 -5.90 -0.75
C GLY A 167 9.95 -5.18 -0.36
N PHE A 168 11.10 -5.86 -0.41
CA PHE A 168 12.39 -5.15 -0.37
C PHE A 168 12.51 -4.24 -1.60
N ASP A 169 13.01 -3.02 -1.40
CA ASP A 169 13.09 -2.00 -2.46
C ASP A 169 14.25 -2.28 -3.43
N TRP A 170 15.28 -2.96 -2.95
CA TRP A 170 16.36 -3.47 -3.77
C TRP A 170 16.85 -4.81 -3.24
N VAL A 171 17.05 -5.77 -4.13
CA VAL A 171 17.57 -7.10 -3.82
C VAL A 171 18.68 -7.43 -4.78
N HIS A 172 19.81 -7.91 -4.27
CA HIS A 172 20.97 -8.31 -5.06
C HIS A 172 21.47 -9.67 -4.62
N TYR A 173 21.48 -10.63 -5.54
CA TYR A 173 22.13 -11.91 -5.31
C TYR A 173 23.65 -11.74 -5.43
N GLU A 174 24.23 -11.10 -4.42
CA GLU A 174 25.57 -10.52 -4.42
C GLU A 174 26.66 -11.58 -4.55
N SER A 175 26.56 -12.70 -3.84
CA SER A 175 27.58 -13.75 -3.85
C SER A 175 26.96 -15.12 -3.61
N LYS A 176 27.74 -16.19 -3.78
CA LYS A 176 27.29 -17.55 -3.45
C LYS A 176 27.00 -17.75 -1.95
N HIS A 177 27.39 -16.79 -1.10
CA HIS A 177 27.31 -16.90 0.34
C HIS A 177 26.19 -16.07 0.97
N ARG A 178 25.66 -15.06 0.26
CA ARG A 178 24.62 -14.17 0.77
C ARG A 178 23.80 -13.54 -0.34
N VAL A 179 22.56 -13.20 0.01
CA VAL A 179 21.70 -12.29 -0.76
C VAL A 179 21.63 -10.99 0.02
N HIS A 180 21.94 -9.89 -0.63
CA HIS A 180 21.83 -8.56 -0.06
C HIS A 180 20.45 -7.99 -0.35
N CYS A 181 19.78 -7.44 0.65
CA CYS A 181 18.48 -6.78 0.50
C CYS A 181 18.49 -5.44 1.24
N SER A 182 17.90 -4.42 0.64
CA SER A 182 17.79 -3.12 1.28
C SER A 182 16.45 -2.44 1.03
N VAL A 183 16.18 -1.44 1.85
CA VAL A 183 14.93 -0.67 1.84
C VAL A 183 15.21 0.84 1.76
N LYS A 184 14.18 1.55 1.31
CA LYS A 184 14.07 3.00 1.46
C LYS A 184 14.13 3.40 2.94
N ALA A 185 14.68 4.58 3.22
CA ALA A 185 14.65 5.14 4.57
C ALA A 185 13.20 5.31 5.05
N ASP A 186 12.97 5.13 6.36
CA ASP A 186 11.65 5.35 6.96
C ASP A 186 11.20 6.81 6.73
N HIS A 187 12.16 7.75 6.77
CA HIS A 187 11.95 9.17 6.48
C HIS A 187 12.14 9.55 5.00
N SER A 188 12.42 8.58 4.11
CA SER A 188 12.26 8.84 2.68
C SER A 188 10.84 9.35 2.50
N LEU A 189 10.68 10.50 1.85
CA LEU A 189 9.42 11.23 1.72
C LEU A 189 8.26 10.39 1.16
N ALA A 190 8.59 9.19 0.67
CA ALA A 190 7.69 8.12 0.32
C ALA A 190 6.99 7.47 1.55
N VAL A 191 7.68 7.08 2.61
CA VAL A 191 7.16 6.06 3.54
C VAL A 191 6.41 6.64 4.75
N GLU A 192 6.86 7.75 5.36
CA GLU A 192 6.20 8.29 6.57
C GLU A 192 5.32 9.54 6.36
N LYS A 193 5.46 10.29 5.26
CA LYS A 193 4.83 11.64 5.13
C LYS A 193 3.67 11.76 4.14
N GLY A 194 3.22 10.66 3.54
CA GLY A 194 2.21 10.70 2.48
C GLY A 194 2.68 11.52 1.27
N GLY A 195 1.77 11.75 0.33
CA GLY A 195 2.05 12.50 -0.90
C GLY A 195 1.92 13.99 -0.69
N CYS A 196 2.92 14.74 -1.14
CA CYS A 196 2.99 16.20 -1.02
C CYS A 196 3.35 16.86 -2.35
N PHE A 197 3.11 18.16 -2.41
CA PHE A 197 3.55 19.08 -3.47
C PHE A 197 4.54 20.11 -2.88
N PRO A 198 5.39 20.72 -3.71
CA PRO A 198 6.28 21.77 -3.25
C PRO A 198 5.53 23.07 -2.95
N GLY A 199 6.10 23.95 -2.13
CA GLY A 199 5.44 25.22 -1.76
C GLY A 199 5.17 26.18 -2.92
N TRP A 200 5.97 26.11 -3.99
CA TRP A 200 5.83 26.96 -5.18
C TRP A 200 4.76 26.47 -6.16
N ALA A 201 4.31 25.21 -6.05
CA ALA A 201 3.29 24.66 -6.94
C ALA A 201 2.01 25.50 -6.85
N ARG A 202 1.28 25.64 -7.96
CA ARG A 202 0.17 26.60 -8.07
C ARG A 202 -1.17 25.90 -8.20
N VAL A 203 -2.18 26.51 -7.61
CA VAL A 203 -3.58 26.08 -7.73
C VAL A 203 -4.44 27.25 -8.17
N THR A 204 -5.45 26.97 -9.00
CA THR A 204 -6.45 27.96 -9.40
C THR A 204 -7.50 28.08 -8.30
N VAL A 205 -7.66 29.26 -7.71
CA VAL A 205 -8.72 29.55 -6.73
C VAL A 205 -9.97 30.10 -7.42
N ALA A 206 -11.11 30.06 -6.72
CA ALA A 206 -12.36 30.65 -7.18
C ALA A 206 -12.15 32.13 -7.56
N GLY A 207 -12.63 32.53 -8.74
CA GLY A 207 -12.31 33.83 -9.34
C GLY A 207 -11.14 33.81 -10.33
N GLY A 208 -10.52 32.64 -10.55
CA GLY A 208 -9.52 32.42 -11.61
C GLY A 208 -8.09 32.82 -11.24
N MET A 209 -7.87 33.37 -10.05
CA MET A 209 -6.54 33.71 -9.56
C MET A 209 -5.70 32.44 -9.32
N GLN A 210 -4.40 32.52 -9.57
CA GLN A 210 -3.44 31.46 -9.25
C GLN A 210 -2.78 31.76 -7.90
N LYS A 211 -2.83 30.79 -6.98
CA LYS A 211 -2.22 30.89 -5.65
C LYS A 211 -1.18 29.79 -5.47
N SER A 212 -0.05 30.10 -4.82
CA SER A 212 0.94 29.07 -4.47
C SER A 212 0.44 28.22 -3.32
N LEU A 213 0.85 26.95 -3.24
CA LEU A 213 0.51 26.09 -2.11
C LEU A 213 1.06 26.60 -0.78
N SER A 214 2.18 27.34 -0.80
CA SER A 214 2.73 28.00 0.39
C SER A 214 1.83 29.09 0.96
N SER A 215 1.10 29.80 0.10
CA SER A 215 0.19 30.89 0.49
C SER A 215 -1.26 30.42 0.68
N LEU A 216 -1.61 29.21 0.21
CA LEU A 216 -2.94 28.63 0.32
C LEU A 216 -3.36 28.46 1.78
N THR A 217 -4.60 28.83 2.09
CA THR A 217 -5.17 28.83 3.44
C THR A 217 -6.43 27.96 3.50
N PRO A 218 -6.69 27.24 4.62
CA PRO A 218 -7.97 26.58 4.82
C PRO A 218 -9.13 27.57 4.65
N GLY A 219 -10.18 27.16 3.95
CA GLY A 219 -11.28 28.03 3.51
C GLY A 219 -11.19 28.49 2.06
N ASP A 220 -9.99 28.55 1.47
CA ASP A 220 -9.83 28.83 0.04
C ASP A 220 -10.56 27.77 -0.79
N ARG A 221 -11.19 28.20 -1.88
CA ARG A 221 -11.87 27.29 -2.82
C ARG A 221 -11.01 27.09 -4.05
N VAL A 222 -10.47 25.89 -4.23
CA VAL A 222 -9.54 25.52 -5.31
C VAL A 222 -10.25 24.70 -6.38
N MET A 223 -9.78 24.80 -7.62
CA MET A 223 -10.26 24.02 -8.73
C MET A 223 -9.98 22.52 -8.51
N ALA A 224 -11.00 21.70 -8.67
CA ALA A 224 -11.01 20.27 -8.41
C ALA A 224 -11.96 19.55 -9.37
N LEU A 225 -11.94 18.21 -9.35
CA LEU A 225 -12.87 17.37 -10.08
C LEU A 225 -13.84 16.69 -9.11
N SER A 226 -15.14 16.89 -9.30
CA SER A 226 -16.18 16.27 -8.48
C SER A 226 -16.25 14.76 -8.72
N GLY A 227 -16.91 14.02 -7.82
CA GLY A 227 -17.21 12.60 -8.02
C GLY A 227 -18.11 12.31 -9.23
N THR A 228 -18.75 13.34 -9.81
CA THR A 228 -19.54 13.25 -11.04
C THR A 228 -18.73 13.58 -12.30
N GLY A 229 -17.43 13.88 -12.16
CA GLY A 229 -16.55 14.23 -13.28
C GLY A 229 -16.66 15.69 -13.74
N GLN A 230 -17.28 16.57 -12.95
CA GLN A 230 -17.42 17.99 -13.27
C GLN A 230 -16.32 18.81 -12.59
N VAL A 231 -15.80 19.81 -13.30
CA VAL A 231 -14.86 20.77 -12.72
C VAL A 231 -15.61 21.67 -11.74
N VAL A 232 -15.15 21.72 -10.49
CA VAL A 232 -15.78 22.46 -9.39
C VAL A 232 -14.74 23.22 -8.57
N TYR A 233 -15.17 24.26 -7.86
CA TYR A 233 -14.36 24.92 -6.85
C TYR A 233 -14.63 24.32 -5.47
N SER A 234 -13.76 23.40 -5.06
CA SER A 234 -13.83 22.68 -3.80
C SER A 234 -13.08 23.44 -2.70
N GLN A 235 -13.67 23.51 -1.52
CA GLN A 235 -13.02 24.13 -0.37
C GLN A 235 -11.85 23.30 0.15
N VAL A 236 -10.76 23.97 0.52
CA VAL A 236 -9.64 23.41 1.26
C VAL A 236 -10.02 23.37 2.74
N LEU A 237 -10.08 22.18 3.31
CA LEU A 237 -10.53 21.96 4.69
C LEU A 237 -9.38 22.14 5.68
N LEU A 238 -8.22 21.55 5.37
CA LEU A 238 -6.99 21.59 6.15
C LEU A 238 -5.81 21.08 5.32
N PHE A 239 -4.61 21.07 5.90
CA PHE A 239 -3.44 20.38 5.33
C PHE A 239 -3.16 19.10 6.11
N LEU A 240 -3.14 17.95 5.42
CA LEU A 240 -2.74 16.66 6.00
C LEU A 240 -1.27 16.66 6.39
N HIS A 241 -0.46 17.44 5.67
CA HIS A 241 0.94 17.68 5.94
C HIS A 241 1.30 19.09 5.45
N ARG A 242 1.98 19.85 6.31
CA ARG A 242 2.49 21.19 6.02
C ARG A 242 3.79 21.41 6.79
N ASP A 243 4.88 21.55 6.06
CA ASP A 243 6.18 21.94 6.61
C ASP A 243 6.83 22.89 5.61
N GLN A 244 7.17 24.10 6.06
CA GLN A 244 7.67 25.16 5.18
C GLN A 244 9.18 25.12 4.99
N GLN A 245 9.90 24.40 5.86
CA GLN A 245 11.37 24.40 5.91
C GLN A 245 11.98 23.07 5.45
N SER A 246 11.17 22.00 5.39
CA SER A 246 11.64 20.69 4.93
C SER A 246 12.10 20.74 3.47
N TRP A 247 13.34 20.36 3.24
CA TRP A 247 13.87 20.07 1.91
C TRP A 247 13.40 18.71 1.44
N SER A 248 12.96 18.62 0.19
CA SER A 248 12.32 17.42 -0.34
C SER A 248 12.55 17.22 -1.82
N ALA A 249 12.66 15.95 -2.23
CA ALA A 249 12.74 15.56 -3.63
C ALA A 249 11.34 15.31 -4.21
N PHE A 250 11.09 15.86 -5.39
CA PHE A 250 9.84 15.79 -6.13
C PHE A 250 10.10 15.21 -7.53
N LEU A 251 9.21 14.32 -7.97
CA LEU A 251 9.09 13.99 -9.38
C LEU A 251 8.46 15.18 -10.10
N SER A 252 9.03 15.54 -11.24
CA SER A 252 8.56 16.60 -12.13
C SER A 252 8.07 15.94 -13.41
N LEU A 253 6.75 15.86 -13.55
CA LEU A 253 6.07 15.31 -14.72
C LEU A 253 5.81 16.45 -15.70
N GLU A 254 6.39 16.38 -16.88
CA GLU A 254 6.16 17.33 -17.96
C GLU A 254 5.26 16.70 -19.01
N THR A 255 4.24 17.45 -19.42
CA THR A 255 3.20 16.97 -20.35
C THR A 255 3.33 17.66 -21.70
N GLU A 256 2.86 17.02 -22.77
CA GLU A 256 2.92 17.56 -24.14
C GLU A 256 2.23 18.93 -24.30
N HIS A 257 1.20 19.18 -23.50
CA HIS A 257 0.45 20.44 -23.48
C HIS A 257 1.12 21.54 -22.62
N GLY A 258 2.39 21.37 -22.24
CA GLY A 258 3.19 22.37 -21.54
C GLY A 258 2.94 22.47 -20.03
N HIS A 259 2.10 21.62 -19.45
CA HIS A 259 1.94 21.55 -17.99
C HIS A 259 3.10 20.80 -17.34
N ARG A 260 3.50 21.27 -16.16
CA ARG A 260 4.57 20.67 -15.35
C ARG A 260 4.10 20.48 -13.91
N LEU A 261 3.87 19.23 -13.51
CA LEU A 261 3.46 18.89 -12.15
C LEU A 261 4.64 18.39 -11.33
N ALA A 262 4.90 19.03 -10.19
CA ALA A 262 5.89 18.57 -9.22
C ALA A 262 5.21 17.95 -7.98
N LEU A 263 5.54 16.70 -7.66
CA LEU A 263 4.93 15.94 -6.57
C LEU A 263 5.87 14.86 -6.02
N THR A 264 5.70 14.48 -4.76
CA THR A 264 6.48 13.38 -4.16
C THR A 264 6.15 12.03 -4.82
N PRO A 265 7.05 11.03 -4.81
CA PRO A 265 6.83 9.74 -5.48
C PRO A 265 5.59 8.95 -5.04
N ASN A 266 5.06 9.18 -3.83
CA ASN A 266 3.88 8.49 -3.32
C ASN A 266 2.59 9.29 -3.45
N HIS A 267 2.62 10.42 -4.14
CA HIS A 267 1.43 11.20 -4.42
C HIS A 267 0.64 10.55 -5.56
N LEU A 268 -0.69 10.45 -5.42
CA LEU A 268 -1.54 9.83 -6.44
C LEU A 268 -1.92 10.83 -7.55
N VAL A 269 -1.66 10.42 -8.79
CA VAL A 269 -2.16 11.07 -10.00
C VAL A 269 -3.23 10.21 -10.64
N PHE A 270 -4.08 10.82 -11.47
CA PHE A 270 -5.09 10.10 -12.23
C PHE A 270 -4.60 9.90 -13.66
N LEU A 271 -4.49 8.63 -14.05
CA LEU A 271 -4.10 8.25 -15.40
C LEU A 271 -5.30 7.83 -16.24
N ASP A 272 -5.28 8.24 -17.50
CA ASP A 272 -6.16 7.73 -18.54
C ASP A 272 -5.47 6.58 -19.29
N PRO A 273 -5.98 5.34 -19.22
CA PRO A 273 -5.35 4.18 -19.86
C PRO A 273 -5.39 4.21 -21.39
N HIS A 274 -6.26 5.01 -21.99
CA HIS A 274 -6.42 5.07 -23.44
C HIS A 274 -5.95 6.38 -24.04
N CYS A 275 -5.57 7.37 -23.22
CA CYS A 275 -5.27 8.73 -23.69
C CYS A 275 -6.41 9.28 -24.58
N ARG A 276 -7.67 8.92 -24.28
CA ARG A 276 -8.84 9.24 -25.10
C ARG A 276 -9.77 10.18 -24.36
N GLN A 277 -10.27 11.18 -25.08
CA GLN A 277 -11.08 12.29 -24.57
C GLN A 277 -12.45 11.91 -23.96
N GLU A 278 -12.96 10.69 -24.17
CA GLU A 278 -14.37 10.38 -23.86
C GLU A 278 -14.54 9.32 -22.77
N ASN A 279 -15.07 9.73 -21.61
CA ASN A 279 -15.61 8.85 -20.56
C ASN A 279 -14.69 7.71 -20.09
N SER A 280 -13.39 7.84 -20.30
CA SER A 280 -12.40 6.88 -19.82
C SER A 280 -12.43 6.86 -18.29
N LYS A 281 -12.64 5.67 -17.72
CA LYS A 281 -12.44 5.47 -16.28
C LYS A 281 -10.96 5.73 -15.96
N TYR A 282 -10.68 6.89 -15.41
CA TYR A 282 -9.35 7.23 -14.90
C TYR A 282 -9.03 6.42 -13.65
N GLN A 283 -7.77 6.03 -13.51
CA GLN A 283 -7.30 5.21 -12.40
C GLN A 283 -6.25 5.98 -11.57
N PRO A 284 -6.38 6.00 -10.24
CA PRO A 284 -5.34 6.56 -9.39
C PRO A 284 -4.09 5.67 -9.44
N GLN A 285 -2.92 6.30 -9.55
CA GLN A 285 -1.63 5.61 -9.48
C GLN A 285 -0.60 6.48 -8.76
N PHE A 286 0.30 5.85 -8.01
CA PHE A 286 1.43 6.56 -7.40
C PHE A 286 2.37 7.13 -8.47
N ALA A 287 2.81 8.37 -8.25
CA ALA A 287 3.74 9.07 -9.13
C ALA A 287 5.04 8.28 -9.41
N SER A 288 5.51 7.46 -8.45
CA SER A 288 6.68 6.58 -8.59
C SER A 288 6.54 5.50 -9.66
N ARG A 289 5.30 5.13 -10.03
CA ARG A 289 5.01 4.12 -11.05
C ARG A 289 4.70 4.71 -12.41
N VAL A 290 4.54 6.02 -12.49
CA VAL A 290 4.27 6.77 -13.71
C VAL A 290 5.50 6.72 -14.62
N ARG A 291 5.26 6.57 -15.91
CA ARG A 291 6.29 6.49 -16.96
C ARG A 291 6.02 7.52 -18.04
N GLN A 292 7.08 7.87 -18.76
CA GLN A 292 6.94 8.60 -20.02
C GLN A 292 6.01 7.79 -20.96
N GLY A 293 5.05 8.48 -21.57
CA GLY A 293 4.00 7.87 -22.39
C GLY A 293 2.67 7.63 -21.68
N ASP A 294 2.63 7.65 -20.34
CA ASP A 294 1.36 7.64 -19.61
C ASP A 294 0.62 8.97 -19.80
N CYS A 295 -0.71 8.96 -19.70
CA CYS A 295 -1.54 10.14 -19.90
C CYS A 295 -2.20 10.60 -18.60
N VAL A 296 -1.91 11.84 -18.20
CA VAL A 296 -2.51 12.49 -17.02
C VAL A 296 -3.67 13.38 -17.43
N LEU A 297 -4.58 13.63 -16.50
CA LEU A 297 -5.70 14.54 -16.73
C LEU A 297 -5.27 15.99 -16.46
N ILE A 298 -5.49 16.87 -17.43
CA ILE A 298 -5.23 18.31 -17.36
C ILE A 298 -6.53 19.11 -17.54
N HIS A 299 -6.52 20.35 -17.06
CA HIS A 299 -7.62 21.29 -17.29
C HIS A 299 -7.22 22.34 -18.34
N THR A 300 -7.99 22.44 -19.43
CA THR A 300 -7.79 23.46 -20.48
C THR A 300 -8.73 24.66 -20.28
N ALA A 301 -8.46 25.77 -20.97
CA ALA A 301 -9.23 27.02 -20.83
C ALA A 301 -10.74 26.89 -21.15
N GLU A 302 -11.14 25.83 -21.85
CA GLU A 302 -12.53 25.55 -22.26
C GLU A 302 -13.35 24.78 -21.20
N GLN A 303 -12.85 24.71 -19.96
CA GLN A 303 -13.47 23.95 -18.85
C GLN A 303 -13.63 22.44 -19.11
N GLN A 304 -12.90 21.90 -20.10
CA GLN A 304 -12.86 20.48 -20.39
C GLN A 304 -11.64 19.84 -19.74
N VAL A 305 -11.83 18.64 -19.18
CA VAL A 305 -10.74 17.80 -18.70
C VAL A 305 -10.20 17.03 -19.88
N HIS A 306 -8.91 17.15 -20.14
CA HIS A 306 -8.24 16.56 -21.29
C HIS A 306 -7.13 15.61 -20.82
N ALA A 307 -6.92 14.51 -21.53
CA ALA A 307 -5.78 13.63 -21.28
C ALA A 307 -4.53 14.17 -22.01
N SER A 308 -3.42 14.31 -21.29
CA SER A 308 -2.16 14.84 -21.82
C SER A 308 -1.04 13.84 -21.57
N GLN A 309 -0.31 13.48 -22.64
CA GLN A 309 0.78 12.53 -22.54
C GLN A 309 1.97 13.12 -21.78
N ILE A 310 2.58 12.32 -20.90
CA ILE A 310 3.81 12.65 -20.21
C ILE A 310 4.98 12.47 -21.17
N ILE A 311 5.66 13.57 -21.48
CA ILE A 311 6.83 13.60 -22.37
C ILE A 311 8.14 13.49 -21.60
N SER A 312 8.14 13.78 -20.30
CA SER A 312 9.36 13.77 -19.48
C SER A 312 9.02 13.53 -18.01
N VAL A 313 9.84 12.70 -17.36
CA VAL A 313 9.82 12.47 -15.91
C VAL A 313 11.21 12.79 -15.39
N SER A 314 11.34 13.86 -14.62
CA SER A 314 12.60 14.30 -14.04
C SER A 314 12.50 14.43 -12.52
N LEU A 315 13.63 14.61 -11.84
CA LEU A 315 13.67 14.86 -10.41
C LEU A 315 14.03 16.32 -10.16
N THR A 316 13.35 16.96 -9.21
CA THR A 316 13.69 18.29 -8.72
C THR A 316 13.66 18.30 -7.19
N GLU A 317 14.59 19.03 -6.57
CA GLU A 317 14.60 19.22 -5.12
C GLU A 317 14.07 20.62 -4.82
N SER A 318 13.23 20.73 -3.79
CA SER A 318 12.66 22.01 -3.39
C SER A 318 12.33 22.05 -1.92
N VAL A 319 12.15 23.26 -1.40
CA VAL A 319 11.79 23.50 -0.01
C VAL A 319 10.27 23.59 0.14
N GLY A 320 9.79 23.04 1.24
CA GLY A 320 8.40 23.06 1.65
C GLY A 320 7.59 21.92 1.06
N VAL A 321 6.78 21.29 1.91
CA VAL A 321 5.89 20.17 1.57
C VAL A 321 4.48 20.46 2.03
N TYR A 322 3.53 20.31 1.11
CA TYR A 322 2.13 20.66 1.32
C TYR A 322 1.22 19.56 0.78
N ALA A 323 0.28 19.10 1.61
CA ALA A 323 -0.76 18.13 1.24
C ALA A 323 -2.15 18.68 1.61
N PRO A 324 -2.76 19.50 0.74
CA PRO A 324 -4.08 20.08 1.00
C PRO A 324 -5.19 19.02 0.89
N LEU A 325 -6.08 18.98 1.89
CA LEU A 325 -7.30 18.19 1.86
C LEU A 325 -8.46 19.05 1.36
N THR A 326 -9.02 18.69 0.22
CA THR A 326 -10.23 19.34 -0.32
C THR A 326 -11.49 18.51 0.00
N ASP A 327 -12.65 19.16 -0.01
CA ASP A 327 -13.95 18.47 0.14
C ASP A 327 -14.20 17.43 -0.97
N ALA A 328 -13.90 17.79 -2.23
CA ALA A 328 -13.96 16.87 -3.38
C ALA A 328 -12.92 15.73 -3.30
N GLY A 329 -11.86 15.88 -2.50
CA GLY A 329 -10.76 14.92 -2.40
C GLY A 329 -9.80 14.93 -3.59
N THR A 330 -9.99 15.84 -4.54
CA THR A 330 -9.11 16.07 -5.69
C THR A 330 -8.78 17.55 -5.80
N LEU A 331 -7.76 17.88 -6.59
CA LEU A 331 -7.39 19.26 -6.92
C LEU A 331 -6.54 19.30 -8.20
N PHE A 332 -6.58 20.42 -8.91
CA PHE A 332 -5.64 20.70 -10.00
C PHE A 332 -4.44 21.49 -9.48
N VAL A 333 -3.24 20.93 -9.63
CA VAL A 333 -1.96 21.58 -9.30
C VAL A 333 -1.17 21.76 -10.58
N ASP A 334 -0.73 22.98 -10.86
CA ASP A 334 -0.07 23.37 -12.10
C ASP A 334 -0.85 22.95 -13.37
N GLY A 335 -2.19 22.87 -13.24
CA GLY A 335 -3.11 22.46 -14.29
C GLY A 335 -3.32 20.95 -14.47
N VAL A 336 -2.65 20.11 -13.66
CA VAL A 336 -2.77 18.65 -13.69
C VAL A 336 -3.59 18.15 -12.51
N LEU A 337 -4.50 17.20 -12.74
CA LEU A 337 -5.35 16.62 -11.71
C LEU A 337 -4.57 15.66 -10.81
N ALA A 338 -4.68 15.89 -9.51
CA ALA A 338 -4.13 15.02 -8.48
C ALA A 338 -5.15 14.73 -7.38
N SER A 339 -4.91 13.67 -6.63
CA SER A 339 -5.70 13.29 -5.46
C SER A 339 -5.24 14.09 -4.24
N SER A 340 -6.13 14.49 -3.34
CA SER A 340 -5.75 14.98 -2.00
C SER A 340 -5.18 13.89 -1.09
N TYR A 341 -5.23 12.63 -1.51
CA TYR A 341 -4.80 11.45 -0.76
C TYR A 341 -3.62 10.76 -1.42
N ALA A 342 -2.79 10.12 -0.60
CA ALA A 342 -1.55 9.51 -1.05
C ALA A 342 -1.06 8.35 -0.15
N LEU A 343 -1.94 7.82 0.70
CA LEU A 343 -1.62 6.70 1.59
C LEU A 343 -2.02 5.34 1.00
N VAL A 344 -3.07 5.31 0.18
CA VAL A 344 -3.66 4.09 -0.40
C VAL A 344 -3.93 4.33 -1.87
N GLU A 345 -3.53 3.40 -2.74
CA GLU A 345 -3.77 3.43 -4.21
C GLU A 345 -5.25 3.34 -4.62
N ASP A 346 -6.18 3.52 -3.69
CA ASP A 346 -7.61 3.60 -3.95
C ASP A 346 -8.12 4.94 -3.43
N HIS A 347 -8.28 5.88 -4.36
CA HIS A 347 -8.82 7.20 -4.08
C HIS A 347 -10.20 7.10 -3.42
N ARG A 348 -11.07 6.16 -3.82
CA ARG A 348 -12.42 6.04 -3.24
C ARG A 348 -12.37 5.55 -1.81
N LEU A 349 -11.53 4.57 -1.53
CA LEU A 349 -11.33 4.06 -0.17
C LEU A 349 -10.75 5.15 0.74
N ALA A 350 -9.73 5.86 0.27
CA ALA A 350 -9.16 6.99 1.01
C ALA A 350 -10.22 8.07 1.25
N HIS A 351 -10.96 8.46 0.21
CA HIS A 351 -12.01 9.47 0.29
C HIS A 351 -13.11 9.09 1.29
N TRP A 352 -13.51 7.82 1.31
CA TRP A 352 -14.46 7.28 2.29
C TRP A 352 -13.89 7.32 3.71
N ALA A 353 -12.64 6.91 3.91
CA ALA A 353 -11.98 6.89 5.22
C ALA A 353 -11.90 8.30 5.83
N PHE A 354 -11.70 9.31 5.00
CA PHE A 354 -11.71 10.72 5.40
C PHE A 354 -13.11 11.34 5.47
N GLY A 355 -14.18 10.60 5.17
CA GLY A 355 -15.57 11.06 5.19
C GLY A 355 -16.02 11.67 6.53
N PRO A 356 -15.81 11.00 7.69
CA PRO A 356 -16.19 11.56 8.99
C PRO A 356 -15.50 12.89 9.29
N LEU A 357 -14.22 13.02 8.94
CA LEU A 357 -13.47 14.27 9.11
C LEU A 357 -14.06 15.38 8.25
N ARG A 358 -14.34 15.10 6.97
CA ARG A 358 -14.94 16.08 6.06
C ARG A 358 -16.30 16.55 6.55
N LEU A 359 -17.17 15.63 6.97
CA LEU A 359 -18.46 15.95 7.56
C LEU A 359 -18.33 16.88 8.77
N LEU A 360 -17.42 16.59 9.70
CA LEU A 360 -17.20 17.45 10.88
C LEU A 360 -16.80 18.88 10.49
N PHE A 361 -15.93 19.05 9.49
CA PHE A 361 -15.54 20.38 9.01
C PHE A 361 -16.69 21.08 8.27
N SER A 362 -17.45 20.36 7.44
CA SER A 362 -18.66 20.89 6.78
C SER A 362 -19.71 21.34 7.80
N PHE A 363 -19.95 20.54 8.85
CA PHE A 363 -20.88 20.88 9.93
C PHE A 363 -20.38 22.05 10.79
N LYS A 364 -19.07 22.12 11.08
CA LYS A 364 -18.49 23.26 11.80
C LYS A 364 -18.72 24.56 11.03
N GLN A 365 -18.54 24.54 9.71
CA GLN A 365 -18.78 25.70 8.86
C GLN A 365 -20.27 26.08 8.78
N LEU A 366 -21.16 25.10 8.80
CA LEU A 366 -22.61 25.32 8.81
C LEU A 366 -23.10 25.89 10.16
N LEU A 367 -22.51 25.46 11.29
CA LEU A 367 -22.93 25.84 12.63
C LEU A 367 -22.25 27.12 13.16
N TRP A 368 -21.06 27.47 12.67
CA TRP A 368 -20.29 28.64 13.09
C TRP A 368 -20.06 29.67 11.98
N GLY A 369 -20.84 29.63 10.90
CA GLY A 369 -20.94 30.74 9.98
C GLY A 369 -21.56 31.94 10.69
N GLU A 370 -20.75 32.99 10.92
CA GLU A 370 -21.03 34.21 11.70
C GLU A 370 -20.73 34.12 13.21
N THR A 371 -19.45 34.11 13.58
CA THR A 371 -18.92 34.99 14.65
C THR A 371 -17.39 34.91 14.66
N ALA A 372 -16.76 36.08 14.73
CA ALA A 372 -15.31 36.26 14.72
C ALA A 372 -14.69 36.06 16.12
N GLU A 373 -13.44 35.60 16.07
CA GLU A 373 -12.35 35.73 17.05
C GLU A 373 -12.29 34.89 18.34
N ASP A 374 -11.31 33.98 18.28
CA ASP A 374 -10.10 33.92 19.11
C ASP A 374 -10.11 33.15 20.46
N HIS A 375 -8.97 32.48 20.69
CA HIS A 375 -8.51 31.83 21.93
C HIS A 375 -8.98 30.41 22.32
N ARG A 376 -9.16 29.48 21.35
CA ARG A 376 -9.24 28.03 21.65
C ARG A 376 -8.50 27.11 20.65
N SER A 377 -7.48 27.60 19.95
CA SER A 377 -6.78 26.85 18.90
C SER A 377 -5.74 25.83 19.41
N LEU A 378 -5.11 26.05 20.58
CA LEU A 378 -3.96 25.23 21.01
C LEU A 378 -4.31 23.91 21.73
N LEU A 379 -5.44 23.83 22.44
CA LEU A 379 -5.84 22.59 23.14
C LEU A 379 -6.61 21.61 22.23
N PHE A 380 -7.25 22.10 21.17
CA PHE A 380 -8.01 21.26 20.24
C PHE A 380 -7.09 20.54 19.26
N GLU A 381 -5.97 21.16 18.85
CA GLU A 381 -5.04 20.60 17.86
C GLU A 381 -4.24 19.39 18.39
N ALA A 382 -3.87 19.39 19.68
CA ALA A 382 -3.10 18.31 20.29
C ALA A 382 -3.94 17.05 20.57
N HIS A 383 -5.17 17.21 21.08
CA HIS A 383 -6.08 16.08 21.33
C HIS A 383 -6.57 15.42 20.04
N PHE A 384 -6.75 16.21 18.96
CA PHE A 384 -7.19 15.66 17.69
C PHE A 384 -6.11 14.85 16.97
N ARG A 385 -4.82 15.23 17.07
CA ARG A 385 -3.72 14.41 16.50
C ARG A 385 -3.67 13.01 17.11
N VAL A 386 -3.90 12.90 18.42
CA VAL A 386 -3.94 11.62 19.14
C VAL A 386 -5.18 10.81 18.75
N LEU A 387 -6.38 11.42 18.77
CA LEU A 387 -7.63 10.72 18.42
C LEU A 387 -7.71 10.35 16.94
N PHE A 388 -7.15 11.18 16.04
CA PHE A 388 -7.06 10.95 14.60
C PHE A 388 -6.14 9.80 14.26
N TRP A 389 -4.95 9.73 14.86
CA TRP A 389 -4.07 8.55 14.72
C TRP A 389 -4.72 7.30 15.34
N PHE A 390 -5.39 7.42 16.48
CA PHE A 390 -6.09 6.30 17.11
C PHE A 390 -7.22 5.75 16.24
N PHE A 391 -8.00 6.62 15.58
CA PHE A 391 -9.09 6.23 14.69
C PHE A 391 -8.55 5.65 13.39
N ILE A 392 -7.53 6.25 12.77
CA ILE A 392 -6.90 5.72 11.55
C ILE A 392 -6.25 4.37 11.82
N ILE A 393 -5.45 4.21 12.88
CA ILE A 393 -4.84 2.92 13.23
C ILE A 393 -5.92 1.87 13.51
N ARG A 394 -6.94 2.18 14.32
CA ARG A 394 -8.02 1.21 14.60
C ARG A 394 -8.88 0.90 13.38
N PHE A 395 -9.04 1.87 12.49
CA PHE A 395 -9.78 1.69 11.25
C PHE A 395 -8.99 0.84 10.24
N PHE A 396 -7.68 1.08 10.07
CA PHE A 396 -6.81 0.23 9.25
C PHE A 396 -6.67 -1.18 9.84
N LEU A 397 -6.55 -1.33 11.16
CA LEU A 397 -6.59 -2.63 11.83
C LEU A 397 -7.92 -3.37 11.62
N LYS A 398 -9.05 -2.65 11.63
CA LYS A 398 -10.37 -3.22 11.33
C LYS A 398 -10.58 -3.57 9.87
N ILE A 399 -10.05 -2.78 8.93
CA ILE A 399 -10.08 -3.12 7.49
C ILE A 399 -9.21 -4.34 7.20
N VAL A 400 -8.00 -4.41 7.75
CA VAL A 400 -7.10 -5.57 7.61
C VAL A 400 -7.76 -6.81 8.21
N SER A 401 -8.44 -6.68 9.36
CA SER A 401 -9.23 -7.76 9.98
C SER A 401 -10.45 -8.17 9.13
N ALA A 402 -11.17 -7.22 8.54
CA ALA A 402 -12.36 -7.50 7.72
C ALA A 402 -11.99 -8.12 6.36
N LEU A 403 -10.86 -7.72 5.77
CA LEU A 403 -10.30 -8.33 4.55
C LEU A 403 -9.76 -9.74 4.81
N HIS A 404 -9.24 -10.02 6.02
CA HIS A 404 -8.88 -11.39 6.44
C HIS A 404 -10.11 -12.29 6.58
N HIS A 405 -11.27 -11.76 6.98
CA HIS A 405 -12.51 -12.52 7.12
C HIS A 405 -13.21 -12.86 5.80
N PHE A 406 -12.96 -12.10 4.73
CA PHE A 406 -13.53 -12.38 3.40
C PHE A 406 -12.66 -13.28 2.50
N ALA A 407 -11.45 -13.63 2.94
CA ALA A 407 -10.52 -14.49 2.20
C ALA A 407 -10.51 -15.96 2.69
N SER A 408 -11.62 -16.46 3.23
CA SER A 408 -11.75 -17.89 3.57
C SER A 408 -13.13 -18.43 3.21
N PRO A 409 -13.23 -19.24 2.13
CA PRO A 409 -14.24 -20.27 2.08
C PRO A 409 -13.59 -21.66 1.97
N LEU A 410 -14.09 -22.57 2.81
CA LEU A 410 -14.10 -24.04 2.71
C LEU A 410 -12.94 -24.81 3.35
N SER A 411 -13.16 -25.25 4.59
CA SER A 411 -12.99 -26.66 4.95
C SER A 411 -14.17 -27.11 5.84
N ALA A 412 -15.34 -27.22 5.24
CA ALA A 412 -16.42 -28.02 5.79
C ALA A 412 -16.40 -29.37 5.05
N ASN A 413 -15.91 -30.41 5.73
CA ASN A 413 -16.31 -31.81 5.59
C ASN A 413 -15.43 -32.69 6.48
N CYS A 414 -15.94 -33.05 7.66
CA CYS A 414 -15.62 -34.34 8.26
C CYS A 414 -16.91 -34.93 8.85
N CYS A 415 -17.37 -35.96 8.14
CA CYS A 415 -18.30 -37.03 8.44
C CYS A 415 -19.26 -36.97 9.65
N THR A 416 -20.52 -37.13 9.28
CA THR A 416 -21.68 -37.70 9.98
C THR A 416 -21.49 -39.12 10.53
N LEU A 417 -22.09 -39.37 11.71
CA LEU A 417 -22.76 -40.61 12.14
C LEU A 417 -23.76 -40.18 13.24
N LEU A 418 -25.07 -40.04 12.95
CA LEU A 418 -26.18 -40.98 13.28
C LEU A 418 -26.14 -41.43 14.76
N MET A 419 -27.13 -41.25 15.65
CA MET A 419 -28.59 -41.06 15.57
C MET A 419 -29.13 -40.46 16.91
N PRO A 420 -30.42 -40.07 17.02
CA PRO A 420 -30.99 -39.27 18.12
C PRO A 420 -31.81 -40.11 19.14
N LEU A 421 -31.92 -39.65 20.40
CA LEU A 421 -33.11 -39.90 21.26
C LEU A 421 -33.17 -38.98 22.51
N SER A 422 -34.22 -38.16 22.54
CA SER A 422 -35.15 -37.85 23.65
C SER A 422 -34.69 -37.40 25.07
N ILE A 423 -35.06 -36.15 25.41
CA ILE A 423 -35.97 -35.72 26.51
C ILE A 423 -35.73 -36.24 27.94
N LEU A 424 -35.41 -35.32 28.88
CA LEU A 424 -36.05 -35.05 30.21
C LEU A 424 -35.15 -34.08 31.01
N LEU A 425 -35.48 -32.80 31.19
CA LEU A 425 -36.26 -32.19 32.29
C LEU A 425 -35.77 -32.51 33.74
N HIS A 426 -35.12 -31.49 34.33
CA HIS A 426 -35.26 -31.00 35.73
C HIS A 426 -34.52 -31.76 36.88
N PRO A 427 -34.33 -31.16 38.10
CA PRO A 427 -33.20 -30.27 38.43
C PRO A 427 -32.50 -30.61 39.79
N ALA A 428 -31.49 -29.80 40.16
CA ALA A 428 -31.03 -29.48 41.52
C ALA A 428 -30.55 -30.61 42.47
N CYS A 429 -29.29 -30.54 42.93
CA CYS A 429 -28.96 -30.19 44.33
C CYS A 429 -27.44 -30.25 44.60
N ALA A 430 -27.06 -29.45 45.59
CA ALA A 430 -25.71 -29.21 46.08
C ALA A 430 -25.06 -30.40 46.80
N SER A 431 -23.73 -30.47 46.79
CA SER A 431 -22.94 -30.69 48.02
C SER A 431 -21.43 -30.53 47.79
N HIS A 432 -20.83 -29.84 48.76
CA HIS A 432 -19.45 -29.49 49.10
C HIS A 432 -18.24 -30.41 48.73
N PRO A 433 -17.01 -29.85 48.84
CA PRO A 433 -15.74 -30.48 48.47
C PRO A 433 -15.04 -31.19 49.66
N LYS A 434 -14.05 -32.04 49.32
CA LYS A 434 -12.92 -32.62 50.08
C LYS A 434 -12.57 -33.94 49.37
N ILE A 435 -11.34 -34.28 48.95
CA ILE A 435 -9.96 -34.03 49.38
C ILE A 435 -9.09 -33.89 48.12
#